data_AF-A0AAW0DDZ8-F1
#
_entry.id   AF-A0AAW0DDZ8-F1
#
_cell.length_a   1.000
_cell.length_b   1.000
_cell.length_c   1.000
_cell.angle_alpha   90.00
_cell.angle_beta   90.00
_cell.angle_gamma   90.00
#
_symmetry.space_group_name_H-M   'P 1'
#
loop_
_entity.id
_entity.type
_entity.pdbx_description
1 polymer ?
#
loop_
_entity_poly.entity_id
_entity_poly.type
_entity_poly.pdbx_seq_one_letter_code
_entity_poly.pdbx_strand_id
1 'polypeptide(L)'
;MPYGEKWRQHRRLFQEGLRNFAEGSEDHRIELEKAHELLVNLLKDPNNFRAHIRTWAAATIIGIMYGHDVAPNNDYFVDLAEKAVGTLLTWAATSATLVNVFPFMRYLPAWFPGCGFQNIVRERRGWVNDMVNKPYSIMVDNMVWFKKSAKHKPSVLAKSLDRHRADGGGDEQELMIKQTVSALSTFFMAMASHPHVQKKAQKQIDELITGGDRFPTWEDRPRLQYVEAVMRETFRWGGPVAPLGFFHSTLSDDMIDGYFVPKGQ
;
A
#
# COMPACT_ATOMS: atom_id res chain seq x y z
N MET A 1 -13.24 -1.10 -10.25
CA MET A 1 -13.38 -1.16 -11.73
C MET A 1 -13.89 -2.55 -12.11
N PRO A 2 -14.90 -2.70 -12.97
CA PRO A 2 -15.38 -4.03 -13.40
C PRO A 2 -14.33 -4.77 -14.24
N TYR A 3 -14.42 -6.10 -14.29
CA TYR A 3 -13.57 -6.91 -15.15
C TYR A 3 -13.78 -6.54 -16.62
N GLY A 4 -12.68 -6.33 -17.36
CA GLY A 4 -12.71 -5.92 -18.75
C GLY A 4 -11.36 -5.40 -19.21
N GLU A 5 -11.30 -4.87 -20.43
CA GLU A 5 -10.04 -4.46 -21.05
C GLU A 5 -9.31 -3.36 -20.26
N LYS A 6 -10.04 -2.36 -19.75
CA LYS A 6 -9.47 -1.30 -18.91
C LYS A 6 -8.81 -1.88 -17.64
N TRP A 7 -9.47 -2.84 -16.98
CA TRP A 7 -8.93 -3.49 -15.78
C TRP A 7 -7.69 -4.34 -16.12
N ARG A 8 -7.73 -5.11 -17.22
CA ARG A 8 -6.60 -5.93 -17.67
C ARG A 8 -5.37 -5.06 -17.99
N GLN A 9 -5.57 -3.94 -18.66
CA GLN A 9 -4.50 -2.99 -18.97
C GLN A 9 -3.92 -2.37 -17.68
N HIS A 10 -4.77 -1.89 -16.77
CA HIS A 10 -4.32 -1.34 -15.48
C HIS A 10 -3.50 -2.38 -14.69
N ARG A 11 -4.03 -3.59 -14.54
CA ARG A 11 -3.35 -4.69 -13.84
C ARG A 11 -2.02 -5.04 -14.49
N ARG A 12 -1.96 -5.12 -15.82
CA ARG A 12 -0.72 -5.45 -16.55
C ARG A 12 0.36 -4.41 -16.30
N LEU A 13 0.03 -3.12 -16.43
CA LEU A 13 0.99 -2.04 -16.21
C LEU A 13 1.51 -2.03 -14.76
N PHE A 14 0.59 -2.18 -13.79
CA PHE A 14 0.94 -2.21 -12.38
C PHE A 14 1.84 -3.43 -12.04
N GLN A 15 1.47 -4.62 -12.50
CA GLN A 15 2.25 -5.84 -12.28
C GLN A 15 3.61 -5.80 -12.95
N GLU A 16 3.70 -5.32 -14.19
CA GLU A 16 4.97 -5.19 -14.91
C GLU A 16 5.89 -4.19 -14.19
N GLY A 17 5.34 -3.06 -13.75
CA GLY A 17 6.07 -2.06 -12.99
C GLY A 17 6.66 -2.60 -11.68
N LEU A 18 5.84 -3.26 -10.86
CA LEU A 18 6.29 -3.87 -9.60
C LEU A 18 7.24 -5.05 -9.81
N ARG A 19 7.06 -5.86 -10.87
CA ARG A 19 8.00 -6.95 -11.18
C ARG A 19 9.38 -6.39 -11.53
N ASN A 20 9.42 -5.38 -12.39
CA ASN A 20 10.66 -4.72 -12.76
C ASN A 20 11.35 -4.05 -11.55
N PHE A 21 10.55 -3.51 -10.61
CA PHE A 21 11.07 -3.00 -9.34
C PHE A 21 11.71 -4.11 -8.50
N ALA A 22 11.03 -5.25 -8.34
CA ALA A 22 11.52 -6.38 -7.55
C ALA A 22 12.78 -7.06 -8.16
N GLU A 23 12.91 -7.04 -9.48
CA GLU A 23 14.08 -7.60 -10.19
C GLU A 23 15.25 -6.61 -10.28
N GLY A 24 15.00 -5.31 -10.08
CA GLY A 24 16.00 -4.25 -10.22
C GLY A 24 16.87 -4.05 -8.97
N SER A 25 18.19 -4.18 -9.11
CA SER A 25 19.14 -4.01 -7.99
C SER A 25 19.22 -2.59 -7.43
N GLU A 26 18.98 -1.54 -8.24
CA GLU A 26 18.96 -0.14 -7.77
C GLU A 26 17.71 0.22 -6.95
N ASP A 27 16.63 -0.55 -7.12
CA ASP A 27 15.29 -0.21 -6.63
C ASP A 27 15.10 -0.66 -5.16
N HIS A 28 15.79 -1.74 -4.74
CA HIS A 28 15.93 -2.15 -3.34
C HIS A 28 16.60 -1.11 -2.42
N ARG A 29 17.33 -0.15 -2.99
CA ARG A 29 18.00 0.90 -2.22
C ARG A 29 17.00 1.77 -1.46
N ILE A 30 15.86 2.09 -2.08
CA ILE A 30 14.83 2.93 -1.44
C ILE A 30 14.27 2.22 -0.21
N GLU A 31 14.00 0.92 -0.32
CA GLU A 31 13.47 0.15 0.82
C GLU A 31 14.47 0.09 1.97
N LEU A 32 15.76 -0.11 1.68
CA LEU A 32 16.84 -0.08 2.69
C LEU A 32 17.01 1.31 3.31
N GLU A 33 17.07 2.36 2.50
CA GLU A 33 17.17 3.75 2.98
C GLU A 33 16.01 4.09 3.92
N LYS A 34 14.77 3.82 3.51
CA LYS A 34 13.60 4.07 4.35
C LYS A 34 13.56 3.16 5.57
N ALA A 35 14.01 1.91 5.48
CA ALA A 35 14.12 1.04 6.66
C ALA A 35 15.11 1.61 7.70
N HIS A 36 16.26 2.14 7.27
CA HIS A 36 17.20 2.79 8.18
C HIS A 36 16.60 4.06 8.82
N GLU A 37 15.88 4.88 8.05
CA GLU A 37 15.16 6.04 8.59
C GLU A 37 14.13 5.62 9.66
N LEU A 38 13.37 4.54 9.43
CA LEU A 38 12.44 3.98 10.40
C LEU A 38 13.16 3.55 11.67
N LEU A 39 14.29 2.84 11.57
CA LEU A 39 15.07 2.43 12.74
C LEU A 39 15.56 3.63 13.55
N VAL A 40 16.07 4.67 12.89
CA VAL A 40 16.51 5.91 13.57
C VAL A 40 15.34 6.60 14.27
N ASN A 41 14.17 6.65 13.65
CA ASN A 41 12.99 7.27 14.24
C ASN A 41 12.49 6.46 15.46
N LEU A 42 12.48 5.13 15.37
CA LEU A 42 12.12 4.25 16.49
C LEU A 42 13.10 4.38 17.66
N LEU A 43 14.39 4.60 17.40
CA LEU A 43 15.39 4.86 18.45
C LEU A 43 15.18 6.20 19.15
N LYS A 44 14.74 7.23 18.41
CA LYS A 44 14.50 8.57 18.95
C LYS A 44 13.19 8.66 19.74
N ASP A 45 12.12 8.07 19.22
CA ASP A 45 10.78 8.12 19.82
C ASP A 45 10.03 6.78 19.68
N PRO A 46 10.36 5.79 20.53
CA PRO A 46 9.76 4.46 20.45
C PRO A 46 8.26 4.45 20.78
N ASN A 47 7.77 5.43 21.55
CA ASN A 47 6.36 5.48 21.95
C ASN A 47 5.44 5.76 20.76
N ASN A 48 5.94 6.48 19.74
CA ASN A 48 5.20 6.82 18.53
C ASN A 48 5.45 5.84 17.37
N PHE A 49 5.85 4.59 17.64
CA PHE A 49 6.18 3.58 16.62
C PHE A 49 5.11 3.41 15.52
N ARG A 50 3.81 3.49 15.86
CA ARG A 50 2.72 3.37 14.87
C ARG A 50 2.74 4.50 13.85
N ALA A 51 3.00 5.73 14.29
CA ALA A 51 3.13 6.87 13.40
C ALA A 51 4.36 6.70 12.50
N HIS A 52 5.49 6.26 13.05
CA HIS A 52 6.69 5.97 12.27
C HIS A 52 6.47 4.89 11.21
N ILE A 53 5.76 3.81 11.54
CA ILE A 53 5.40 2.74 10.58
C ILE A 53 4.52 3.28 9.44
N ARG A 54 3.56 4.16 9.75
CA ARG A 54 2.70 4.78 8.72
C ARG A 54 3.49 5.68 7.79
N THR A 55 4.32 6.56 8.36
CA THR A 55 5.22 7.43 7.59
C THR A 55 6.12 6.61 6.68
N TRP A 56 6.73 5.56 7.22
CA TRP A 56 7.59 4.67 6.45
C TRP A 56 6.83 4.00 5.30
N ALA A 57 5.66 3.41 5.56
CA ALA A 57 4.88 2.73 4.53
C ALA A 57 4.46 3.69 3.40
N ALA A 58 4.00 4.89 3.76
CA ALA A 58 3.63 5.93 2.79
C ALA A 58 4.86 6.39 1.98
N ALA A 59 5.98 6.68 2.65
CA ALA A 59 7.21 7.13 2.01
C ALA A 59 7.77 6.10 1.02
N THR A 60 7.80 4.82 1.41
CA THR A 60 8.27 3.74 0.55
C THR A 60 7.35 3.56 -0.65
N ILE A 61 6.02 3.46 -0.46
CA ILE A 61 5.09 3.25 -1.58
C ILE A 61 5.09 4.44 -2.54
N ILE A 62 5.11 5.67 -2.04
CA ILE A 62 5.19 6.87 -2.89
C ILE A 62 6.53 6.94 -3.61
N GLY A 63 7.64 6.60 -2.94
CA GLY A 63 8.96 6.53 -3.54
C GLY A 63 9.06 5.52 -4.68
N ILE A 64 8.50 4.32 -4.48
CA ILE A 64 8.46 3.26 -5.51
C ILE A 64 7.58 3.69 -6.70
N MET A 65 6.39 4.19 -6.41
CA MET A 65 5.38 4.47 -7.43
C MET A 65 5.73 5.71 -8.26
N TYR A 66 6.23 6.77 -7.62
CA TYR A 66 6.42 8.09 -8.23
C TYR A 66 7.88 8.53 -8.31
N GLY A 67 8.82 7.82 -7.68
CA GLY A 67 10.24 8.23 -7.64
C GLY A 67 10.50 9.44 -6.74
N HIS A 68 9.55 9.77 -5.87
CA HIS A 68 9.61 10.94 -4.99
C HIS A 68 10.27 10.58 -3.65
N ASP A 69 11.19 11.43 -3.19
CA ASP A 69 11.79 11.29 -1.87
C ASP A 69 10.89 11.99 -0.84
N VAL A 70 10.05 11.22 -0.15
CA VAL A 70 9.18 11.74 0.91
C VAL A 70 10.06 12.12 2.09
N ALA A 71 9.91 13.36 2.57
CA ALA A 71 10.77 13.90 3.62
C ALA A 71 10.51 13.18 4.95
N PRO A 72 11.57 12.88 5.74
CA PRO A 72 11.40 12.26 7.04
C PRO A 72 10.82 13.29 8.02
N ASN A 73 9.53 13.10 8.34
CA ASN A 73 8.68 13.87 9.26
C ASN A 73 7.88 15.02 8.63
N ASN A 74 6.57 15.00 8.92
CA ASN A 74 5.61 16.06 8.60
C ASN A 74 5.44 16.37 7.11
N ASP A 75 5.66 15.37 6.24
CA ASP A 75 5.35 15.50 4.83
C ASP A 75 3.82 15.48 4.64
N TYR A 76 3.33 16.43 3.85
CA TYR A 76 1.96 16.52 3.38
C TYR A 76 1.41 15.16 2.89
N PHE A 77 2.27 14.32 2.32
CA PHE A 77 1.90 12.98 1.84
C PHE A 77 1.61 11.96 2.94
N VAL A 78 2.19 12.11 4.13
CA VAL A 78 1.92 11.23 5.27
C VAL A 78 0.54 11.52 5.85
N ASP A 79 0.21 12.81 6.05
CA ASP A 79 -1.12 13.24 6.50
C ASP A 79 -2.20 12.85 5.48
N LEU A 80 -1.88 12.98 4.18
CA LEU A 80 -2.76 12.55 3.10
C LEU A 80 -2.97 11.03 3.09
N ALA A 81 -1.91 10.25 3.33
CA ALA A 81 -2.00 8.81 3.49
C ALA A 81 -2.84 8.41 4.72
N GLU A 82 -2.70 9.09 5.86
CA GLU A 82 -3.54 8.83 7.04
C GLU A 82 -5.02 9.14 6.78
N LYS A 83 -5.31 10.26 6.11
CA LYS A 83 -6.68 10.66 5.72
C LYS A 83 -7.30 9.72 4.70
N ALA A 84 -6.51 9.30 3.69
CA ALA A 84 -6.92 8.27 2.76
C ALA A 84 -7.19 6.97 3.54
N VAL A 85 -6.32 6.58 4.47
CA VAL A 85 -6.49 5.36 5.26
C VAL A 85 -7.80 5.31 6.06
N GLY A 86 -8.36 6.45 6.48
CA GLY A 86 -9.69 6.49 7.10
C GLY A 86 -10.85 6.16 6.15
N THR A 87 -10.64 6.20 4.83
CA THR A 87 -11.68 6.23 3.79
C THR A 87 -12.21 4.87 3.38
N LEU A 88 -11.36 3.86 3.14
CA LEU A 88 -11.83 2.49 2.82
C LEU A 88 -12.81 1.91 3.87
N LEU A 89 -12.56 2.12 5.17
CA LEU A 89 -13.44 1.62 6.24
C LEU A 89 -14.84 2.25 6.19
N THR A 90 -14.94 3.46 5.63
CA THR A 90 -16.21 4.19 5.50
C THR A 90 -17.01 3.69 4.30
N TRP A 91 -16.34 3.23 3.24
CA TRP A 91 -17.00 2.58 2.09
C TRP A 91 -17.56 1.19 2.43
N ALA A 92 -16.95 0.52 3.41
CA ALA A 92 -17.47 -0.72 3.98
C ALA A 92 -18.62 -0.48 5.00
N ALA A 93 -18.78 0.75 5.50
CA ALA A 93 -19.81 1.07 6.48
C ALA A 93 -21.20 1.18 5.83
N THR A 94 -22.22 0.80 6.60
CA THR A 94 -23.64 0.69 6.21
C THR A 94 -24.24 1.93 5.53
N SER A 95 -23.74 3.14 5.75
CA SER A 95 -24.22 4.33 5.03
C SER A 95 -23.84 4.35 3.54
N ALA A 96 -22.69 3.77 3.16
CA ALA A 96 -22.30 3.60 1.76
C ALA A 96 -23.12 2.49 1.07
N THR A 97 -23.63 1.54 1.84
CA THR A 97 -24.47 0.44 1.31
C THR A 97 -25.86 0.90 0.86
N LEU A 98 -26.43 1.96 1.45
CA LEU A 98 -27.76 2.44 1.04
C LEU A 98 -27.76 3.02 -0.38
N VAL A 99 -26.71 3.70 -0.82
CA VAL A 99 -26.61 4.17 -2.23
C VAL A 99 -26.42 3.00 -3.18
N ASN A 100 -25.72 1.96 -2.75
CA ASN A 100 -25.53 0.75 -3.56
C ASN A 100 -26.84 -0.03 -3.70
N VAL A 101 -27.71 0.00 -2.68
CA VAL A 101 -29.06 -0.62 -2.71
C VAL A 101 -30.08 0.29 -3.43
N PHE A 102 -29.99 1.60 -3.22
CA PHE A 102 -30.91 2.61 -3.75
C PHE A 102 -30.15 3.70 -4.53
N PRO A 103 -29.80 3.45 -5.81
CA PRO A 103 -28.98 4.35 -6.61
C PRO A 103 -29.53 5.78 -6.74
N PHE A 104 -30.85 5.97 -6.61
CA PHE A 104 -31.47 7.30 -6.70
C PHE A 104 -31.02 8.25 -5.59
N MET A 105 -30.55 7.73 -4.45
CA MET A 105 -30.06 8.54 -3.33
C MET A 105 -28.83 9.38 -3.66
N ARG A 106 -28.12 9.07 -4.76
CA ARG A 106 -26.99 9.90 -5.26
C ARG A 106 -27.42 11.29 -5.75
N TYR A 107 -28.71 11.48 -6.05
CA TYR A 107 -29.26 12.74 -6.56
C TYR A 107 -29.95 13.57 -5.48
N LEU A 108 -30.18 13.00 -4.29
CA LEU A 108 -30.83 13.70 -3.20
C LEU A 108 -29.88 14.73 -2.57
N PRO A 109 -30.34 15.87 -2.06
CA PRO A 109 -29.47 16.82 -1.38
C PRO A 109 -28.90 16.27 -0.07
N ALA A 110 -27.70 16.73 0.33
CA ALA A 110 -27.04 16.31 1.56
C ALA A 110 -27.82 16.61 2.86
N TRP A 111 -28.78 17.54 2.83
CA TRP A 111 -29.65 17.85 3.98
C TRP A 111 -30.77 16.81 4.18
N PHE A 112 -31.04 15.98 3.17
CA PHE A 112 -32.11 14.98 3.23
C PHE A 112 -31.78 13.88 4.25
N PRO A 113 -32.75 13.38 5.04
CA PRO A 113 -32.51 12.34 6.04
C PRO A 113 -31.85 11.10 5.43
N GLY A 114 -30.72 10.68 5.99
CA GLY A 114 -29.94 9.55 5.46
C GLY A 114 -28.97 9.89 4.32
N CYS A 115 -28.95 11.13 3.82
CA CYS A 115 -28.04 11.60 2.76
C CYS A 115 -26.81 12.38 3.26
N GLY A 116 -26.59 12.45 4.58
CA GLY A 116 -25.42 13.10 5.18
C GLY A 116 -24.07 12.53 4.72
N PHE A 117 -24.06 11.29 4.19
CA PHE A 117 -22.88 10.66 3.59
C PHE A 117 -22.32 11.47 2.41
N GLN A 118 -23.12 12.30 1.72
CA GLN A 118 -22.65 13.05 0.55
C GLN A 118 -21.56 14.06 0.90
N ASN A 119 -21.64 14.69 2.07
CA ASN A 119 -20.60 15.59 2.54
C ASN A 119 -19.30 14.83 2.83
N ILE A 120 -19.43 13.65 3.45
CA ILE A 120 -18.33 12.73 3.74
C ILE A 120 -17.66 12.26 2.44
N VAL A 121 -18.45 11.87 1.42
CA VAL A 121 -17.94 11.46 0.11
C VAL A 121 -17.24 12.62 -0.59
N ARG A 122 -17.79 13.84 -0.54
CA ARG A 122 -17.20 15.02 -1.18
C ARG A 122 -15.84 15.37 -0.59
N GLU A 123 -15.74 15.40 0.73
CA GLU A 123 -14.50 15.66 1.46
C GLU A 123 -13.45 14.60 1.15
N ARG A 124 -13.82 13.31 1.29
CA ARG A 124 -12.89 12.19 1.08
C ARG A 124 -12.44 12.02 -0.36
N ARG A 125 -13.32 12.33 -1.32
CA ARG A 125 -12.95 12.34 -2.74
C ARG A 125 -11.82 13.32 -3.01
N GLY A 126 -11.78 14.45 -2.30
CA GLY A 126 -10.67 15.40 -2.37
C GLY A 126 -9.35 14.75 -1.96
N TRP A 127 -9.33 14.06 -0.82
CA TRP A 127 -8.12 13.39 -0.31
C TRP A 127 -7.63 12.26 -1.21
N VAL A 128 -8.53 11.38 -1.67
CA VAL A 128 -8.16 10.27 -2.58
C VAL A 128 -7.60 10.82 -3.90
N ASN A 129 -8.23 11.86 -4.43
CA ASN A 129 -7.77 12.50 -5.67
C ASN A 129 -6.41 13.18 -5.49
N ASP A 130 -6.19 13.86 -4.36
CA ASP A 130 -4.92 14.48 -4.02
C ASP A 130 -3.80 13.44 -3.83
N MET A 131 -4.11 12.28 -3.25
CA MET A 131 -3.14 11.21 -2.98
C MET A 131 -2.57 10.62 -4.28
N VAL A 132 -3.31 10.70 -5.38
CA VAL A 132 -2.84 10.31 -6.70
C VAL A 132 -2.18 11.48 -7.42
N ASN A 133 -2.91 12.59 -7.52
CA ASN A 133 -2.60 13.63 -8.48
C ASN A 133 -1.41 14.47 -8.05
N LYS A 134 -1.21 14.68 -6.74
CA LYS A 134 -0.11 15.51 -6.24
C LYS A 134 1.24 14.81 -6.35
N PRO A 135 1.40 13.53 -5.92
CA PRO A 135 2.64 12.81 -6.23
C PRO A 135 2.86 12.68 -7.73
N TYR A 136 1.80 12.46 -8.51
CA TYR A 136 1.89 12.38 -9.97
C TYR A 136 2.35 13.69 -10.61
N SER A 137 1.80 14.84 -10.20
CA SER A 137 2.20 16.14 -10.74
C SER A 137 3.66 16.44 -10.42
N ILE A 138 4.08 16.19 -9.18
CA ILE A 138 5.48 16.36 -8.76
C ILE A 138 6.38 15.42 -9.56
N MET A 139 5.97 14.16 -9.76
CA MET A 139 6.71 13.23 -10.61
C MET A 139 6.86 13.82 -12.01
N VAL A 140 5.77 14.22 -12.68
CA VAL A 140 5.82 14.77 -14.04
C VAL A 140 6.70 16.02 -14.12
N ASP A 141 6.58 16.94 -13.17
CA ASP A 141 7.42 18.14 -13.11
C ASP A 141 8.90 17.78 -12.96
N ASN A 142 9.19 16.82 -12.08
CA ASN A 142 10.52 16.24 -11.91
C ASN A 142 10.97 15.53 -13.20
N MET A 143 10.13 14.77 -13.90
CA MET A 143 10.48 14.10 -15.16
C MET A 143 10.85 15.12 -16.25
N VAL A 144 10.07 16.21 -16.37
CA VAL A 144 10.33 17.31 -17.30
C VAL A 144 11.63 18.04 -16.93
N TRP A 145 11.88 18.23 -15.64
CA TRP A 145 13.12 18.82 -15.13
C TRP A 145 14.33 17.90 -15.36
N PHE A 146 14.22 16.61 -15.05
CA PHE A 146 15.27 15.59 -15.20
C PHE A 146 15.57 15.23 -16.66
N LYS A 147 14.61 15.38 -17.58
CA LYS A 147 14.89 15.33 -19.03
C LYS A 147 15.93 16.36 -19.47
N LYS A 148 16.09 17.46 -18.73
CA LYS A 148 17.14 18.47 -18.98
C LYS A 148 18.48 18.14 -18.32
N SER A 149 18.54 17.20 -17.37
CA SER A 149 19.71 16.93 -16.52
C SER A 149 20.18 15.47 -16.48
N ALA A 150 19.67 14.61 -17.37
CA ALA A 150 20.09 13.21 -17.61
C ALA A 150 20.06 12.23 -16.41
N LYS A 151 19.60 12.65 -15.23
CA LYS A 151 19.52 11.83 -14.01
C LYS A 151 18.07 11.55 -13.64
N HIS A 152 17.43 10.55 -14.25
CA HIS A 152 16.08 10.16 -13.87
C HIS A 152 16.11 9.16 -12.71
N LYS A 153 15.40 9.42 -11.61
CA LYS A 153 15.12 8.36 -10.61
C LYS A 153 14.09 7.40 -11.23
N PRO A 154 14.36 6.08 -11.32
CA PRO A 154 13.39 5.14 -11.84
C PRO A 154 12.14 5.11 -10.93
N SER A 155 10.95 5.07 -11.53
CA SER A 155 9.69 4.83 -10.82
C SER A 155 8.76 3.96 -11.65
N VAL A 156 7.85 3.26 -10.98
CA VAL A 156 6.86 2.40 -11.64
C VAL A 156 6.03 3.19 -12.65
N LEU A 157 5.58 4.39 -12.27
CA LEU A 157 4.74 5.22 -13.13
C LEU A 157 5.51 5.94 -14.24
N ALA A 158 6.76 6.36 -14.01
CA ALA A 158 7.59 6.96 -15.06
C ALA A 158 7.81 5.99 -16.23
N LYS A 159 8.11 4.71 -15.92
CA LYS A 159 8.27 3.64 -16.92
C LYS A 159 6.96 3.29 -17.64
N SER A 160 5.81 3.48 -16.99
CA SER A 160 4.48 3.25 -17.57
C SER A 160 3.98 4.43 -18.41
N LEU A 161 4.34 5.67 -18.04
CA LEU A 161 3.86 6.90 -18.69
C LEU A 161 4.36 7.03 -20.13
N ASP A 162 5.55 6.51 -20.43
CA ASP A 162 6.09 6.43 -21.79
C ASP A 162 5.27 5.50 -22.70
N ARG A 163 4.46 4.61 -22.13
CA ARG A 163 3.68 3.62 -22.89
C ARG A 163 2.21 3.97 -23.01
N HIS A 164 1.55 4.46 -21.94
CA HIS A 164 0.16 4.95 -22.00
C HIS A 164 -0.14 5.91 -20.82
N ARG A 165 -0.99 6.93 -21.03
CA ARG A 165 -1.60 7.74 -19.94
C ARG A 165 -2.49 6.82 -19.09
N ALA A 166 -1.93 6.25 -18.04
CA ALA A 166 -2.68 5.50 -17.05
C ALA A 166 -3.36 6.48 -16.08
N ASP A 167 -4.67 6.28 -15.83
CA ASP A 167 -5.34 6.83 -14.65
C ASP A 167 -4.60 6.27 -13.41
N GLY A 168 -4.04 7.13 -12.57
CA GLY A 168 -3.38 6.71 -11.34
C GLY A 168 -4.41 6.14 -10.35
N GLY A 169 -4.33 4.84 -10.08
CA GLY A 169 -5.30 4.12 -9.27
C GLY A 169 -5.16 4.30 -7.76
N GLY A 170 -5.45 5.49 -7.23
CA GLY A 170 -5.29 5.88 -5.80
C GLY A 170 -5.76 4.89 -4.75
N ASP A 171 -6.87 4.20 -5.03
CA ASP A 171 -7.43 3.19 -4.13
C ASP A 171 -6.44 2.02 -3.89
N GLU A 172 -5.60 1.70 -4.89
CA GLU A 172 -4.60 0.64 -4.80
C GLU A 172 -3.44 1.06 -3.89
N GLN A 173 -2.91 2.28 -4.02
CA GLN A 173 -1.85 2.75 -3.12
C GLN A 173 -2.35 2.87 -1.68
N GLU A 174 -3.58 3.33 -1.46
CA GLU A 174 -4.18 3.41 -0.13
C GLU A 174 -4.21 2.03 0.53
N LEU A 175 -4.66 1.02 -0.21
CA LEU A 175 -4.75 -0.35 0.26
C LEU A 175 -3.37 -0.92 0.58
N MET A 176 -2.37 -0.69 -0.27
CA MET A 176 -0.99 -1.13 -0.04
C MET A 176 -0.42 -0.53 1.25
N ILE A 177 -0.62 0.77 1.48
CA ILE A 177 -0.17 1.44 2.71
C ILE A 177 -0.82 0.78 3.94
N LYS A 178 -2.15 0.55 3.90
CA LYS A 178 -2.85 -0.12 5.02
C LYS A 178 -2.34 -1.52 5.30
N GLN A 179 -2.19 -2.33 4.26
CA GLN A 179 -1.75 -3.70 4.38
C GLN A 179 -0.38 -3.77 5.04
N THR A 180 0.55 -2.92 4.59
CA THR A 180 1.89 -2.81 5.14
C THR A 180 1.89 -2.33 6.60
N VAL A 181 1.12 -1.29 6.93
CA VAL A 181 1.01 -0.77 8.31
C VAL A 181 0.40 -1.81 9.26
N SER A 182 -0.64 -2.51 8.81
CA SER A 182 -1.29 -3.55 9.60
C SER A 182 -0.38 -4.74 9.84
N ALA A 183 0.35 -5.19 8.81
CA ALA A 183 1.30 -6.28 8.92
C ALA A 183 2.44 -5.95 9.88
N LEU A 184 3.04 -4.76 9.77
CA LEU A 184 4.09 -4.33 10.70
C LEU A 184 3.55 -4.15 12.12
N SER A 185 2.37 -3.56 12.31
CA SER A 185 1.77 -3.44 13.64
C SER A 185 1.54 -4.81 14.28
N THR A 186 1.09 -5.79 13.49
CA THR A 186 0.94 -7.18 13.92
C THR A 186 2.30 -7.79 14.27
N PHE A 187 3.34 -7.56 13.45
CA PHE A 187 4.69 -8.04 13.72
C PHE A 187 5.22 -7.53 15.07
N PHE A 188 5.12 -6.22 15.34
CA PHE A 188 5.56 -5.63 16.61
C PHE A 188 4.81 -6.24 17.80
N MET A 189 3.48 -6.40 17.68
CA MET A 189 2.67 -7.06 18.70
C MET A 189 3.08 -8.53 18.89
N ALA A 190 3.31 -9.27 17.80
CA ALA A 190 3.71 -10.66 17.83
C ALA A 190 5.07 -10.85 18.52
N MET A 191 6.05 -10.01 18.19
CA MET A 191 7.39 -10.05 18.80
C MET A 191 7.36 -9.66 20.28
N ALA A 192 6.55 -8.66 20.65
CA ALA A 192 6.34 -8.29 22.05
C ALA A 192 5.66 -9.41 22.86
N SER A 193 4.70 -10.12 22.25
CA SER A 193 3.95 -11.21 22.92
C SER A 193 4.73 -12.54 22.94
N HIS A 194 5.65 -12.74 22.00
CA HIS A 194 6.47 -13.96 21.90
C HIS A 194 7.98 -13.63 21.86
N PRO A 195 8.58 -13.11 22.95
CA PRO A 195 9.98 -12.66 22.95
C PRO A 195 10.98 -13.76 22.59
N HIS A 196 10.65 -15.03 22.84
CA HIS A 196 11.49 -16.17 22.47
C HIS A 196 11.61 -16.37 20.95
N VAL A 197 10.54 -16.07 20.20
CA VAL A 197 10.56 -16.07 18.72
C VAL A 197 11.44 -14.93 18.22
N GLN A 198 11.28 -13.73 18.80
CA GLN A 198 12.11 -12.57 18.46
C GLN A 198 13.60 -12.84 18.67
N LYS A 199 13.98 -13.37 19.84
CA LYS A 199 15.38 -13.72 20.16
C LYS A 199 15.95 -14.75 19.20
N LYS A 200 15.16 -15.75 18.79
CA LYS A 200 15.60 -16.76 17.83
C LYS A 200 15.78 -16.19 16.43
N ALA A 201 14.92 -15.25 16.01
CA ALA A 201 15.07 -14.54 14.75
C ALA A 201 16.32 -13.63 14.74
N GLN A 202 16.55 -12.89 15.82
CA GLN A 202 17.77 -12.09 16.01
C GLN A 202 19.02 -12.94 15.94
N LYS A 203 19.03 -14.07 16.66
CA LYS A 203 20.14 -15.03 16.63
C LYS A 203 20.47 -15.51 15.21
N GLN A 204 19.45 -15.84 14.39
CA GLN A 204 19.68 -16.24 12.99
C GLN A 204 20.32 -15.10 12.18
N ILE A 205 19.88 -13.86 12.37
CA ILE A 205 20.42 -12.69 11.67
C ILE A 205 21.87 -12.46 12.09
N ASP A 206 22.15 -12.48 13.39
CA ASP A 206 23.47 -12.21 13.95
C ASP A 206 24.49 -13.28 13.54
N GLU A 207 24.12 -14.56 13.60
CA GLU A 207 25.03 -15.67 13.30
C GLU A 207 25.29 -15.85 11.79
N LEU A 208 24.28 -15.67 10.94
CA LEU A 208 24.40 -16.01 9.52
C LEU A 208 24.78 -14.83 8.63
N ILE A 209 24.43 -13.61 9.04
CA ILE A 209 24.44 -12.46 8.14
C ILE A 209 25.39 -11.37 8.62
N THR A 210 25.17 -10.86 9.82
CA THR A 210 25.78 -9.60 10.25
C THR A 210 27.09 -9.83 10.97
N GLY A 211 27.22 -10.92 11.74
CA GLY A 211 28.30 -11.07 12.71
C GLY A 211 28.32 -9.92 13.75
N GLY A 212 27.29 -9.08 13.78
CA GLY A 212 27.24 -7.80 14.50
C GLY A 212 27.74 -6.56 13.73
N ASP A 213 28.34 -6.70 12.56
CA ASP A 213 29.14 -5.62 11.94
C ASP A 213 28.47 -4.90 10.75
N ARG A 214 27.37 -5.44 10.20
CA ARG A 214 26.66 -4.84 9.05
C ARG A 214 25.16 -5.03 9.12
N PHE A 215 24.41 -4.25 8.34
CA PHE A 215 22.97 -4.46 8.15
C PHE A 215 22.67 -5.59 7.14
N PRO A 216 21.52 -6.29 7.26
CA PRO A 216 21.06 -7.24 6.26
C PRO A 216 20.78 -6.57 4.91
N THR A 217 21.07 -7.28 3.82
CA THR A 217 20.72 -6.89 2.45
C THR A 217 19.78 -7.91 1.81
N TRP A 218 19.23 -7.60 0.64
CA TRP A 218 18.34 -8.52 -0.07
C TRP A 218 19.01 -9.83 -0.50
N GLU A 219 20.32 -9.83 -0.72
CA GLU A 219 21.11 -11.03 -1.03
C GLU A 219 21.16 -12.03 0.12
N ASP A 220 20.92 -11.56 1.35
CA ASP A 220 20.91 -12.38 2.56
C ASP A 220 19.61 -13.16 2.74
N ARG A 221 18.51 -12.69 2.11
CA ARG A 221 17.16 -13.23 2.31
C ARG A 221 17.04 -14.74 2.13
N PRO A 222 17.67 -15.40 1.12
CA PRO A 222 17.60 -16.86 0.97
C PRO A 222 18.17 -17.64 2.16
N ARG A 223 19.10 -17.05 2.93
CA ARG A 223 19.72 -17.66 4.11
C ARG A 223 18.87 -17.48 5.38
N LEU A 224 17.93 -16.55 5.38
CA LEU A 224 17.11 -16.16 6.53
C LEU A 224 15.77 -16.94 6.62
N GLN A 225 15.86 -18.28 6.58
CA GLN A 225 14.66 -19.14 6.52
C GLN A 225 13.73 -18.99 7.72
N TYR A 226 14.26 -18.74 8.92
CA TYR A 226 13.45 -18.61 10.13
C TYR A 226 12.77 -17.24 10.18
N VAL A 227 13.48 -16.17 9.78
CA VAL A 227 12.87 -14.84 9.61
C VAL A 227 11.75 -14.89 8.58
N GLU A 228 11.95 -15.57 7.44
CA GLU A 228 10.91 -15.76 6.42
C GLU A 228 9.69 -16.52 6.98
N ALA A 229 9.91 -17.54 7.83
CA ALA A 229 8.82 -18.22 8.53
C ALA A 229 8.06 -17.30 9.49
N VAL A 230 8.76 -16.45 10.25
CA VAL A 230 8.14 -15.45 11.14
C VAL A 230 7.32 -14.43 10.34
N MET A 231 7.82 -13.97 9.19
CA MET A 231 7.09 -13.07 8.31
C MET A 231 5.80 -13.71 7.81
N ARG A 232 5.88 -14.95 7.29
CA ARG A 232 4.71 -15.71 6.83
C ARG A 232 3.68 -15.91 7.95
N GLU A 233 4.15 -16.25 9.14
CA GLU A 233 3.28 -16.45 10.29
C GLU A 233 2.63 -15.14 10.76
N THR A 234 3.33 -14.02 10.64
CA THR A 234 2.74 -12.69 10.90
C THR A 234 1.57 -12.40 9.97
N PHE A 235 1.73 -12.67 8.66
CA PHE A 235 0.64 -12.51 7.69
C PHE A 235 -0.52 -13.48 7.96
N ARG A 236 -0.22 -14.73 8.31
CA ARG A 236 -1.24 -15.73 8.63
C ARG A 236 -2.03 -15.37 9.90
N TRP A 237 -1.34 -14.90 10.93
CA TRP A 237 -1.92 -14.64 12.25
C TRP A 237 -2.62 -13.28 12.35
N GLY A 238 -2.01 -12.21 11.82
CA GLY A 238 -2.63 -10.88 11.78
C GLY A 238 -3.85 -10.82 10.89
N GLY A 239 -3.96 -11.77 9.95
CA GLY A 239 -5.01 -11.83 8.96
C GLY A 239 -4.87 -10.73 7.89
N PRO A 240 -5.49 -10.92 6.72
CA PRO A 240 -5.54 -9.87 5.72
C PRO A 240 -6.38 -8.70 6.23
N VAL A 241 -6.00 -7.47 5.87
CA VAL A 241 -6.78 -6.24 6.17
C VAL A 241 -8.25 -6.37 5.72
N ALA A 242 -8.50 -7.17 4.69
CA ALA A 242 -9.83 -7.59 4.26
C ALA A 242 -10.04 -9.09 4.60
N PRO A 243 -10.51 -9.44 5.82
CA PRO A 243 -10.68 -10.84 6.24
C PRO A 243 -11.71 -11.61 5.40
N LEU A 244 -12.68 -10.92 4.81
CA LEU A 244 -13.66 -11.50 3.88
C LEU A 244 -13.22 -11.40 2.42
N GLY A 245 -12.00 -10.92 2.16
CA GLY A 245 -11.57 -10.54 0.82
C GLY A 245 -12.38 -9.37 0.25
N PHE A 246 -12.29 -9.20 -1.06
CA PHE A 246 -13.16 -8.30 -1.81
C PHE A 246 -14.23 -9.13 -2.52
N PHE A 247 -15.45 -8.60 -2.59
CA PHE A 247 -16.54 -9.29 -3.29
C PHE A 247 -16.20 -9.47 -4.77
N HIS A 248 -16.36 -10.70 -5.24
CA HIS A 248 -16.27 -11.06 -6.65
C HIS A 248 -17.68 -11.20 -7.23
N SER A 249 -17.79 -11.18 -8.55
CA SER A 249 -19.05 -11.45 -9.24
C SER A 249 -18.81 -12.35 -10.46
N THR A 250 -19.65 -13.34 -10.67
CA THR A 250 -19.54 -14.29 -11.79
C THR A 250 -19.85 -13.62 -13.14
N LEU A 251 -19.04 -13.93 -14.17
CA LEU A 251 -19.23 -13.40 -15.53
C LEU A 251 -20.23 -14.24 -16.37
N SER A 252 -20.41 -15.49 -15.97
CA SER A 252 -21.32 -16.48 -16.53
C SER A 252 -21.80 -17.40 -15.41
N ASP A 253 -22.88 -18.14 -15.67
CA ASP A 253 -23.32 -19.20 -14.77
C ASP A 253 -22.20 -20.22 -14.57
N ASP A 254 -22.05 -20.72 -13.34
CA ASP A 254 -20.99 -21.65 -12.96
C ASP A 254 -21.46 -22.68 -11.92
N MET A 255 -20.67 -23.73 -11.71
CA MET A 255 -20.89 -24.77 -10.72
C MET A 255 -19.70 -24.86 -9.77
N ILE A 256 -19.92 -24.57 -8.49
CA ILE A 256 -18.89 -24.65 -7.45
C ILE A 256 -19.30 -25.73 -6.45
N ASP A 257 -18.47 -26.76 -6.27
CA ASP A 257 -18.72 -27.89 -5.35
C ASP A 257 -20.12 -28.53 -5.48
N GLY A 258 -20.64 -28.58 -6.71
CA GLY A 258 -21.98 -29.12 -7.01
C GLY A 258 -23.13 -28.14 -6.81
N TYR A 259 -22.87 -26.89 -6.41
CA TYR A 259 -23.86 -25.82 -6.30
C TYR A 259 -23.85 -24.91 -7.53
N PHE A 260 -25.03 -24.62 -8.06
CA PHE A 260 -25.21 -23.68 -9.17
C PHE A 260 -25.07 -22.23 -8.69
N VAL A 261 -24.19 -21.48 -9.34
CA VAL A 261 -23.95 -20.05 -9.08
C VAL A 261 -24.38 -19.26 -10.32
N PRO A 262 -25.46 -18.47 -10.25
CA PRO A 262 -25.92 -17.67 -11.39
C PRO A 262 -24.92 -16.57 -11.74
N LYS A 263 -24.92 -16.17 -13.01
CA LYS A 263 -24.22 -14.97 -13.50
C LYS A 263 -24.59 -13.73 -12.69
N GLY A 264 -23.58 -12.99 -12.25
CA GLY A 264 -23.75 -11.73 -11.51
C GLY A 264 -23.86 -11.89 -10.00
N GLN A 265 -23.76 -13.11 -9.45
CA GLN A 265 -23.59 -13.34 -8.01
C GLN A 265 -22.15 -13.13 -7.56
#